data_AF-A0A0Q9JLD3-F1
#
_entry.id   AF-A0A0Q9JLD3-F1
#
_cell.length_a   1.000
_cell.length_b   1.000
_cell.length_c   1.000
_cell.angle_alpha   90.00
_cell.angle_beta   90.00
_cell.angle_gamma   90.00
#
_symmetry.space_group_name_H-M   'P 1'
#
loop_
_entity.id
_entity.type
_entity.pdbx_description
1 polymer ?
#
loop_
_entity_poly.entity_id
_entity_poly.type
_entity_poly.pdbx_seq_one_letter_code
_entity_poly.pdbx_strand_id
1 'polypeptide(L)'
;MKKKFAALMVSLMMFAGVGSAYASDVPPAPPVNESMMDGEETAFHTQKLDVLKEFQDELHKINALRVERLGLKTQIVQKQDQILDLTIEARENGDKEALKQAAEVRKQLHKVNAELKVLWKKVAAEKKAFEKAVKDGSDERAQKHIDNTIVLFGKINGKLGQKIGLLDQMIAVLS
;
A
#
# COMPACT_ATOMS: atom_id res chain seq x y z
N MET A 1 -15.20 -19.02 -15.79
CA MET A 1 -13.82 -18.50 -15.69
C MET A 1 -13.73 -16.97 -15.80
N LYS A 2 -14.72 -16.30 -16.40
CA LYS A 2 -14.76 -14.86 -16.71
C LYS A 2 -14.70 -13.92 -15.48
N LYS A 3 -15.43 -14.22 -14.38
CA LYS A 3 -15.36 -13.47 -13.11
C LYS A 3 -13.99 -13.52 -12.40
N LYS A 4 -13.15 -14.53 -12.72
CA LYS A 4 -11.87 -14.77 -12.04
C LYS A 4 -10.78 -13.75 -12.38
N PHE A 5 -10.88 -13.12 -13.54
CA PHE A 5 -9.86 -12.20 -14.04
C PHE A 5 -10.17 -10.72 -13.75
N ALA A 6 -11.45 -10.34 -13.69
CA ALA A 6 -11.85 -8.98 -13.26
C ALA A 6 -11.42 -8.70 -11.81
N ALA A 7 -11.64 -9.67 -10.92
CA ALA A 7 -11.13 -9.63 -9.56
C ALA A 7 -9.58 -9.58 -9.50
N LEU A 8 -8.88 -10.28 -10.40
CA LEU A 8 -7.41 -10.23 -10.50
C LEU A 8 -6.89 -8.83 -10.88
N MET A 9 -7.61 -8.08 -11.71
CA MET A 9 -7.23 -6.72 -12.13
C MET A 9 -7.59 -5.63 -11.11
N VAL A 10 -8.74 -5.72 -10.44
CA VAL A 10 -9.07 -4.82 -9.30
C VAL A 10 -8.11 -5.07 -8.15
N SER A 11 -7.76 -6.34 -7.93
CA SER A 11 -6.63 -6.73 -7.09
C SER A 11 -5.34 -6.07 -7.57
N LEU A 12 -4.96 -6.16 -8.84
CA LEU A 12 -3.77 -5.51 -9.37
C LEU A 12 -3.74 -4.00 -9.11
N MET A 13 -4.85 -3.27 -9.28
CA MET A 13 -4.94 -1.84 -8.94
C MET A 13 -4.78 -1.59 -7.43
N MET A 14 -5.35 -2.46 -6.61
CA MET A 14 -5.13 -2.44 -5.17
C MET A 14 -3.70 -2.81 -4.77
N PHE A 15 -3.00 -3.69 -5.52
CA PHE A 15 -1.68 -4.24 -5.22
C PHE A 15 -0.50 -3.56 -5.95
N ALA A 16 -0.74 -2.67 -6.92
CA ALA A 16 0.28 -1.97 -7.72
C ALA A 16 1.19 -1.01 -6.90
N GLY A 17 1.27 -1.15 -5.58
CA GLY A 17 2.14 -0.40 -4.67
C GLY A 17 3.32 -1.21 -4.11
N VAL A 18 3.57 -2.43 -4.57
CA VAL A 18 4.75 -3.22 -4.19
C VAL A 18 5.47 -3.68 -5.46
N GLY A 19 6.40 -2.85 -5.96
CA GLY A 19 7.39 -3.23 -6.97
C GLY A 19 7.00 -2.98 -8.43
N SER A 20 7.20 -1.75 -8.92
CA SER A 20 7.53 -1.55 -10.33
C SER A 20 9.05 -1.68 -10.48
N ALA A 21 9.54 -2.92 -10.47
CA ALA A 21 10.91 -3.23 -10.82
C ALA A 21 10.94 -3.53 -12.33
N TYR A 22 11.59 -2.63 -13.06
CA TYR A 22 12.09 -2.75 -14.44
C TYR A 22 11.06 -2.93 -15.57
N ALA A 23 10.90 -1.85 -16.34
CA ALA A 23 10.55 -1.94 -17.74
C ALA A 23 11.74 -2.60 -18.47
N SER A 24 11.55 -3.83 -18.93
CA SER A 24 12.41 -4.46 -19.93
C SER A 24 11.57 -4.68 -21.19
N ASP A 25 12.11 -4.22 -22.32
CA ASP A 25 11.53 -4.26 -23.65
C ASP A 25 10.87 -5.61 -23.99
N VAL A 26 9.59 -5.57 -24.37
CA VAL A 26 8.86 -6.72 -24.89
C VAL A 26 8.99 -6.68 -26.42
N PRO A 27 9.58 -7.69 -27.09
CA PRO A 27 9.63 -7.74 -28.54
C PRO A 27 8.21 -7.94 -29.13
N PRO A 28 7.95 -7.43 -30.34
CA PRO A 28 6.61 -7.43 -30.92
C PRO A 28 6.10 -8.86 -31.15
N ALA A 29 4.87 -9.12 -30.72
CA ALA A 29 4.19 -10.41 -30.89
C ALA A 29 3.89 -10.69 -32.39
N PRO A 30 3.93 -11.97 -32.83
CA PRO A 30 3.56 -12.33 -34.19
C PRO A 30 2.06 -12.12 -34.45
N PRO A 31 1.64 -11.96 -35.73
CA PRO A 31 0.27 -11.59 -36.09
C PRO A 31 -0.72 -12.69 -35.71
N VAL A 32 -1.77 -12.30 -35.00
CA VAL A 32 -2.83 -13.19 -34.51
C VAL A 32 -3.87 -13.37 -35.60
N ASN A 33 -4.25 -14.63 -35.84
CA ASN A 33 -5.26 -15.04 -36.81
C ASN A 33 -6.67 -14.74 -36.25
N GLU A 34 -7.44 -13.88 -36.91
CA GLU A 34 -8.67 -13.23 -36.40
C GLU A 34 -9.93 -14.10 -36.33
N SER A 35 -9.91 -15.37 -36.75
CA SER A 35 -11.16 -16.09 -37.04
C SER A 35 -11.78 -16.93 -35.89
N MET A 36 -11.47 -16.66 -34.62
CA MET A 36 -12.13 -17.35 -33.46
C MET A 36 -12.29 -16.48 -32.19
N MET A 37 -12.29 -15.16 -32.28
CA MET A 37 -12.36 -14.26 -31.12
C MET A 37 -13.42 -13.16 -31.27
N ASP A 38 -14.70 -13.45 -31.01
CA ASP A 38 -15.69 -12.34 -31.01
C ASP A 38 -16.80 -12.43 -29.95
N GLY A 39 -17.01 -13.59 -29.33
CA GLY A 39 -18.04 -13.76 -28.29
C GLY A 39 -17.55 -13.60 -26.84
N GLU A 40 -16.26 -13.81 -26.57
CA GLU A 40 -15.75 -13.84 -25.20
C GLU A 40 -15.06 -12.54 -24.75
N GLU A 41 -14.42 -11.79 -25.66
CA GLU A 41 -13.74 -10.52 -25.35
C GLU A 41 -14.71 -9.37 -25.07
N THR A 42 -15.79 -9.25 -25.83
CA THR A 42 -16.81 -8.20 -25.67
C THR A 42 -17.56 -8.32 -24.35
N ALA A 43 -17.96 -9.53 -23.96
CA ALA A 43 -18.59 -9.83 -22.67
C ALA A 43 -17.62 -9.67 -21.46
N PHE A 44 -16.32 -9.82 -21.71
CA PHE A 44 -15.26 -9.65 -20.72
C PHE A 44 -15.01 -8.17 -20.38
N HIS A 45 -15.00 -7.30 -21.39
CA HIS A 45 -14.84 -5.87 -21.19
C HIS A 45 -16.03 -5.23 -20.46
N THR A 46 -17.25 -5.70 -20.72
CA THR A 46 -18.48 -5.23 -20.04
C THR A 46 -18.45 -5.56 -18.55
N GLN A 47 -18.23 -6.83 -18.16
CA GLN A 47 -18.20 -7.22 -16.74
C GLN A 47 -17.08 -6.54 -15.93
N LYS A 48 -15.93 -6.29 -16.55
CA LYS A 48 -14.83 -5.54 -15.92
C LYS A 48 -15.24 -4.10 -15.64
N LEU A 49 -15.89 -3.46 -16.61
CA LEU A 49 -16.39 -2.11 -16.49
C LEU A 49 -17.49 -2.00 -15.43
N ASP A 50 -18.34 -3.02 -15.32
CA ASP A 50 -19.43 -3.05 -14.34
C ASP A 50 -18.92 -3.10 -12.89
N VAL A 51 -17.97 -3.99 -12.58
CA VAL A 51 -17.33 -4.03 -11.24
C VAL A 51 -16.57 -2.73 -10.96
N LEU A 52 -15.91 -2.14 -11.96
CA LEU A 52 -15.21 -0.86 -11.77
C LEU A 52 -16.16 0.29 -11.51
N LYS A 53 -17.33 0.31 -12.15
CA LYS A 53 -18.38 1.28 -11.90
C LYS A 53 -19.00 1.08 -10.52
N GLU A 54 -19.22 -0.18 -10.13
CA GLU A 54 -19.82 -0.54 -8.85
C GLU A 54 -18.99 -0.08 -7.65
N PHE A 55 -17.66 -0.26 -7.71
CA PHE A 55 -16.74 0.10 -6.62
C PHE A 55 -15.93 1.38 -6.90
N GLN A 56 -16.41 2.24 -7.80
CA GLN A 56 -15.66 3.41 -8.28
C GLN A 56 -15.25 4.34 -7.13
N ASP A 57 -16.19 4.67 -6.24
CA ASP A 57 -15.97 5.61 -5.15
C ASP A 57 -14.98 5.05 -4.11
N GLU A 58 -15.08 3.76 -3.80
CA GLU A 58 -14.18 3.06 -2.91
C GLU A 58 -12.75 3.03 -3.48
N LEU A 59 -12.62 2.79 -4.79
CA LEU A 59 -11.32 2.83 -5.46
C LEU A 59 -10.72 4.24 -5.42
N HIS A 60 -11.53 5.29 -5.61
CA HIS A 60 -11.07 6.68 -5.42
C HIS A 60 -10.62 6.96 -3.98
N LYS A 61 -11.37 6.50 -2.96
CA LYS A 61 -10.98 6.62 -1.54
C LYS A 61 -9.66 5.88 -1.25
N ILE A 62 -9.49 4.67 -1.77
CA ILE A 62 -8.25 3.90 -1.64
C ILE A 62 -7.08 4.65 -2.28
N ASN A 63 -7.29 5.26 -3.46
CA ASN A 63 -6.27 6.05 -4.13
C ASN A 63 -5.90 7.32 -3.36
N ALA A 64 -6.88 8.04 -2.79
CA ALA A 64 -6.62 9.19 -1.94
C ALA A 64 -5.76 8.80 -0.71
N LEU A 65 -6.13 7.73 -0.02
CA LEU A 65 -5.34 7.18 1.10
C LEU A 65 -3.94 6.74 0.67
N ARG A 66 -3.77 6.28 -0.58
CA ARG A 66 -2.46 5.92 -1.13
C ARG A 66 -1.61 7.15 -1.39
N VAL A 67 -2.17 8.23 -1.93
CA VAL A 67 -1.46 9.50 -2.14
C VAL A 67 -0.98 10.05 -0.80
N GLU A 68 -1.86 10.13 0.20
CA GLU A 68 -1.50 10.55 1.56
C GLU A 68 -0.35 9.70 2.12
N ARG A 69 -0.45 8.38 2.00
CA ARG A 69 0.59 7.44 2.44
C ARG A 69 1.95 7.70 1.79
N LEU A 70 1.97 8.04 0.51
CA LEU A 70 3.22 8.35 -0.20
C LEU A 70 3.84 9.64 0.35
N GLY A 71 3.04 10.67 0.63
CA GLY A 71 3.50 11.88 1.30
C GLY A 71 4.12 11.60 2.67
N LEU A 72 3.45 10.77 3.49
CA LEU A 72 3.98 10.36 4.80
C LEU A 72 5.31 9.58 4.67
N LYS A 73 5.44 8.71 3.66
CA LYS A 73 6.69 7.98 3.41
C LYS A 73 7.83 8.91 3.01
N THR A 74 7.57 9.92 2.18
CA THR A 74 8.57 10.93 1.83
C THR A 74 9.10 11.64 3.08
N GLN A 75 8.21 12.08 3.97
CA GLN A 75 8.61 12.71 5.23
C GLN A 75 9.43 11.77 6.12
N ILE A 76 9.03 10.49 6.21
CA ILE A 76 9.78 9.49 6.97
C ILE A 76 11.22 9.36 6.44
N VAL A 77 11.39 9.26 5.11
CA VAL A 77 12.72 9.13 4.50
C VAL A 77 13.57 10.37 4.80
N GLN A 78 13.03 11.57 4.60
CA GLN A 78 13.74 12.82 4.91
C GLN A 78 14.17 12.91 6.38
N LYS A 79 13.30 12.52 7.32
CA LYS A 79 13.65 12.53 8.75
C LYS A 79 14.68 11.48 9.10
N GLN A 80 14.60 10.29 8.50
CA GLN A 80 15.60 9.24 8.70
C GLN A 80 16.98 9.65 8.22
N ASP A 81 17.04 10.39 7.12
CA ASP A 81 18.28 10.99 6.59
C ASP A 81 18.86 12.01 7.59
N GLN A 82 18.06 12.97 8.05
CA GLN A 82 18.48 13.93 9.07
C GLN A 82 18.96 13.26 10.37
N ILE A 83 18.25 12.22 10.82
CA ILE A 83 18.64 11.45 12.02
C ILE A 83 20.00 10.77 11.84
N LEU A 84 20.34 10.34 10.63
CA LEU A 84 21.63 9.70 10.35
C LEU A 84 22.75 10.70 10.62
N ASP A 85 22.64 11.91 10.07
CA ASP A 85 23.62 12.98 10.25
C ASP A 85 23.77 13.35 11.73
N LEU A 86 22.64 13.60 12.42
CA LEU A 86 22.65 13.93 13.84
C LEU A 86 23.20 12.80 14.71
N THR A 87 22.99 11.54 14.33
CA THR A 87 23.56 10.39 15.06
C THR A 87 25.07 10.32 14.89
N ILE A 88 25.60 10.69 13.71
CA ILE A 88 27.04 10.76 13.46
C ILE A 88 27.66 11.87 14.31
N GLU A 89 27.07 13.08 14.27
CA GLU A 89 27.53 14.23 15.05
C GLU A 89 27.53 13.95 16.56
N ALA A 90 26.44 13.40 17.10
CA ALA A 90 26.35 13.02 18.51
C ALA A 90 27.42 12.00 18.92
N ARG A 91 27.84 11.10 18.00
CA ARG A 91 28.92 10.15 18.26
C ARG A 91 30.30 10.81 18.25
N GLU A 92 30.54 11.70 17.30
CA GLU A 92 31.80 12.45 17.20
C GLU A 92 32.02 13.35 18.42
N ASN A 93 30.94 13.97 18.91
CA ASN A 93 30.94 14.81 20.11
C ASN A 93 30.90 14.01 21.42
N GLY A 94 30.72 12.69 21.37
CA GLY A 94 30.67 11.83 22.55
C GLY A 94 29.42 12.00 23.42
N ASP A 95 28.30 12.48 22.87
CA ASP A 95 27.05 12.67 23.59
C ASP A 95 26.31 11.34 23.82
N LYS A 96 26.74 10.64 24.88
CA LYS A 96 26.18 9.35 25.25
C LYS A 96 24.74 9.43 25.76
N GLU A 97 24.33 10.56 26.32
CA GLU A 97 22.97 10.71 26.87
C GLU A 97 21.95 10.90 25.75
N ALA A 98 22.24 11.76 24.76
CA ALA A 98 21.42 11.92 23.57
C ALA A 98 21.27 10.58 22.82
N LEU A 99 22.38 9.85 22.62
CA LEU A 99 22.35 8.55 21.95
C LEU A 99 21.53 7.50 22.71
N LYS A 100 21.56 7.52 24.05
CA LYS A 100 20.77 6.61 24.89
C LYS A 100 19.28 6.93 24.83
N GLN A 101 18.91 8.21 24.90
CA GLN A 101 17.52 8.65 24.75
C GLN A 101 16.98 8.32 23.35
N ALA A 102 17.77 8.56 22.30
CA ALA A 102 17.42 8.18 20.93
C ALA A 102 17.21 6.67 20.78
N ALA A 103 17.98 5.85 21.50
CA ALA A 103 17.81 4.39 21.49
C ALA A 103 16.45 3.96 22.10
N GLU A 104 15.95 4.65 23.13
CA GLU A 104 14.61 4.38 23.67
C GLU A 104 13.51 4.73 22.66
N VAL A 105 13.65 5.84 21.94
CA VAL A 105 12.73 6.21 20.85
C VAL A 105 12.74 5.17 19.72
N ARG A 106 13.92 4.61 19.38
CA ARG A 106 14.03 3.51 18.41
C ARG A 106 13.25 2.26 18.82
N LYS A 107 13.20 1.92 20.12
CA LYS A 107 12.38 0.79 20.60
C LYS A 107 10.89 1.03 20.33
N GLN A 108 10.41 2.25 20.53
CA GLN A 108 9.03 2.63 20.22
C GLN A 108 8.76 2.55 18.70
N LEU A 109 9.71 3.01 17.88
CA LEU A 109 9.64 2.86 16.42
C LEU A 109 9.55 1.39 15.98
N HIS A 110 10.28 0.48 16.63
CA HIS A 110 10.18 -0.96 16.35
C HIS A 110 8.78 -1.49 16.62
N LYS A 111 8.13 -1.08 17.72
CA LYS A 111 6.75 -1.46 18.04
C LYS A 111 5.77 -0.97 16.96
N VAL A 112 5.88 0.30 16.55
CA VAL A 112 5.04 0.86 15.47
C VAL A 112 5.25 0.12 14.15
N ASN A 113 6.49 -0.22 13.79
CA ASN A 113 6.79 -0.99 12.58
C ASN A 113 6.20 -2.42 12.63
N ALA A 114 6.22 -3.07 13.80
CA ALA A 114 5.61 -4.39 13.98
C ALA A 114 4.08 -4.32 13.79
N GLU A 115 3.43 -3.31 14.37
CA GLU A 115 1.98 -3.07 14.22
C GLU A 115 1.61 -2.76 12.76
N LEU A 116 2.42 -1.94 12.06
CA LEU A 116 2.26 -1.69 10.62
C LEU A 116 2.33 -3.00 9.83
N LYS A 117 3.28 -3.89 10.12
CA LYS A 117 3.40 -5.19 9.44
C LYS A 117 2.15 -6.04 9.62
N VAL A 118 1.54 -6.03 10.80
CA VAL A 118 0.28 -6.72 11.08
C VAL A 118 -0.88 -6.11 10.27
N LEU A 119 -0.97 -4.78 10.21
CA LEU A 119 -1.99 -4.10 9.40
C LEU A 119 -1.87 -4.43 7.91
N TRP A 120 -0.66 -4.44 7.37
CA TRP A 120 -0.42 -4.83 5.97
C TRP A 120 -0.83 -6.27 5.67
N LYS A 121 -0.61 -7.20 6.62
CA LYS A 121 -1.12 -8.58 6.49
C LYS A 121 -2.64 -8.63 6.45
N LYS A 122 -3.33 -7.83 7.29
CA LYS A 122 -4.79 -7.72 7.27
C LYS A 122 -5.30 -7.16 5.96
N VAL A 123 -4.66 -6.11 5.41
CA VAL A 123 -4.99 -5.55 4.09
C VAL A 123 -4.86 -6.63 3.01
N ALA A 124 -3.79 -7.42 3.02
CA ALA A 124 -3.60 -8.48 2.04
C ALA A 124 -4.70 -9.57 2.16
N ALA A 125 -5.16 -9.87 3.36
CA ALA A 125 -6.26 -10.81 3.59
C ALA A 125 -7.61 -10.26 3.09
N GLU A 126 -7.96 -9.01 3.43
CA GLU A 126 -9.19 -8.36 2.98
C GLU A 126 -9.24 -8.24 1.45
N LYS A 127 -8.13 -7.91 0.80
CA LYS A 127 -8.06 -7.87 -0.67
C LYS A 127 -8.33 -9.23 -1.32
N LYS A 128 -7.72 -10.29 -0.80
CA LYS A 128 -7.99 -11.66 -1.28
C LYS A 128 -9.45 -12.06 -1.06
N ALA A 129 -10.05 -11.64 0.04
CA ALA A 129 -11.45 -11.90 0.34
C ALA A 129 -12.39 -11.11 -0.57
N PHE A 130 -12.09 -9.82 -0.83
CA PHE A 130 -12.77 -9.00 -1.84
C PHE A 130 -12.77 -9.66 -3.21
N GLU A 131 -11.59 -10.09 -3.69
CA GLU A 131 -11.47 -10.78 -4.98
C GLU A 131 -12.36 -12.01 -5.06
N LYS A 132 -12.41 -12.79 -3.98
CA LYS A 132 -13.24 -13.99 -3.92
C LYS A 132 -14.72 -13.63 -3.94
N ALA A 133 -15.14 -12.62 -3.18
CA ALA A 133 -16.53 -12.17 -3.16
C ALA A 133 -17.01 -11.68 -4.53
N VAL A 134 -16.19 -10.90 -5.24
CA VAL A 134 -16.48 -10.47 -6.63
C VAL A 134 -16.57 -11.68 -7.57
N LYS A 135 -15.66 -12.65 -7.42
CA LYS A 135 -15.69 -13.90 -8.23
C LYS A 135 -16.97 -14.69 -8.04
N ASP A 136 -17.45 -14.73 -6.80
CA ASP A 136 -18.65 -15.46 -6.41
C ASP A 136 -19.93 -14.66 -6.76
N GLY A 137 -19.81 -13.38 -7.15
CA GLY A 137 -20.93 -12.48 -7.44
C GLY A 137 -21.71 -12.09 -6.19
N SER A 138 -21.02 -11.94 -5.07
CA SER A 138 -21.61 -11.55 -3.79
C SER A 138 -21.24 -10.11 -3.47
N ASP A 139 -22.03 -9.19 -3.99
CA ASP A 139 -21.76 -7.75 -3.97
C ASP A 139 -21.72 -7.21 -2.54
N GLU A 140 -22.62 -7.65 -1.65
CA GLU A 140 -22.59 -7.28 -0.22
C GLU A 140 -21.29 -7.71 0.47
N ARG A 141 -20.76 -8.90 0.15
CA ARG A 141 -19.49 -9.38 0.72
C ARG A 141 -18.31 -8.62 0.14
N ALA A 142 -18.35 -8.31 -1.16
CA ALA A 142 -17.34 -7.51 -1.82
C ALA A 142 -17.29 -6.10 -1.19
N GLN A 143 -18.43 -5.43 -1.07
CA GLN A 143 -18.55 -4.13 -0.42
C GLN A 143 -17.95 -4.13 0.99
N LYS A 144 -18.29 -5.13 1.80
CA LYS A 144 -17.73 -5.27 3.15
C LYS A 144 -16.20 -5.36 3.16
N HIS A 145 -15.61 -6.13 2.25
CA HIS A 145 -14.16 -6.31 2.20
C HIS A 145 -13.41 -5.07 1.67
N ILE A 146 -14.01 -4.32 0.74
CA ILE A 146 -13.40 -3.08 0.25
C ILE A 146 -13.50 -1.96 1.30
N ASP A 147 -14.61 -1.85 2.03
CA ASP A 147 -14.77 -0.92 3.16
C ASP A 147 -13.77 -1.23 4.28
N ASN A 148 -13.61 -2.51 4.63
CA ASN A 148 -12.58 -2.93 5.59
C ASN A 148 -11.18 -2.55 5.12
N THR A 149 -10.92 -2.65 3.81
CA THR A 149 -9.63 -2.27 3.21
C THR A 149 -9.38 -0.76 3.37
N ILE A 150 -10.40 0.08 3.13
CA ILE A 150 -10.33 1.54 3.35
C ILE A 150 -10.00 1.84 4.82
N VAL A 151 -10.72 1.21 5.76
CA VAL A 151 -10.48 1.39 7.21
C VAL A 151 -9.05 0.99 7.59
N LEU A 152 -8.54 -0.12 7.06
CA LEU A 152 -7.18 -0.57 7.33
C LEU A 152 -6.13 0.39 6.75
N PHE A 153 -6.36 0.96 5.56
CA PHE A 153 -5.48 1.99 5.01
C PHE A 153 -5.47 3.26 5.85
N GLY A 154 -6.62 3.71 6.36
CA GLY A 154 -6.68 4.82 7.32
C GLY A 154 -5.85 4.54 8.58
N LYS A 155 -5.95 3.33 9.16
CA LYS A 155 -5.13 2.91 10.30
C LYS A 155 -3.63 2.88 9.98
N ILE A 156 -3.26 2.44 8.78
CA ILE A 156 -1.86 2.46 8.31
C ILE A 156 -1.35 3.90 8.23
N ASN A 157 -2.10 4.82 7.64
CA ASN A 157 -1.70 6.23 7.54
C ASN A 157 -1.55 6.86 8.94
N GLY A 158 -2.50 6.59 9.85
CA GLY A 158 -2.38 7.02 11.25
C GLY A 158 -1.12 6.47 11.94
N LYS A 159 -0.76 5.20 11.71
CA LYS A 159 0.47 4.61 12.25
C LYS A 159 1.75 5.19 11.63
N LEU A 160 1.71 5.57 10.36
CA LEU A 160 2.80 6.30 9.72
C LEU A 160 2.94 7.72 10.29
N GLY A 161 1.83 8.39 10.62
CA GLY A 161 1.84 9.66 11.36
C GLY A 161 2.46 9.52 12.75
N GLN A 162 2.11 8.46 13.51
CA GLN A 162 2.78 8.15 14.78
C GLN A 162 4.28 7.91 14.62
N LYS A 163 4.67 7.21 13.55
CA LYS A 163 6.08 6.99 13.21
C LYS A 163 6.81 8.31 12.96
N ILE A 164 6.20 9.24 12.23
CA ILE A 164 6.76 10.58 12.00
C ILE A 164 6.98 11.31 13.33
N GLY A 165 5.99 11.32 14.23
CA GLY A 165 6.13 11.97 15.54
C GLY A 165 7.27 11.39 16.38
N LEU A 166 7.50 10.07 16.31
CA LEU A 166 8.67 9.45 16.97
C LEU A 166 10.00 9.84 16.30
N LEU A 167 10.02 10.01 14.98
CA LEU A 167 11.21 10.50 14.29
C LEU A 167 11.50 11.97 14.67
N ASP A 168 10.47 12.80 14.81
CA ASP A 168 10.61 14.18 15.29
C ASP A 168 11.16 14.24 16.72
N GLN A 169 10.68 13.36 17.61
CA GLN A 169 11.25 13.23 18.95
C GLN A 169 12.72 12.83 18.92
N MET A 170 13.09 11.91 18.04
CA MET A 170 14.48 11.47 17.91
C MET A 170 15.37 12.57 17.35
N ILE A 171 14.89 13.37 16.40
CA ILE A 171 15.57 14.57 15.92
C ILE A 171 15.80 15.55 17.07
N ALA A 172 14.76 15.84 17.86
CA ALA A 172 14.85 16.78 18.99
C ALA A 172 15.79 16.31 20.11
N VAL A 173 16.00 15.01 20.26
CA VAL A 173 16.95 14.44 21.23
C VAL A 173 18.39 14.51 20.72
N LEU A 174 18.60 14.45 19.41
CA LEU A 174 19.94 14.40 18.79
C LEU A 174 20.44 15.76 18.27
N SER A 175 19.57 16.77 18.21
CA SER A 175 19.91 18.15 17.83
C SER A 175 20.28 18.96 19.06
#